data_AF-A0A7C8DTA1-F1
#
_entry.id   AF-A0A7C8DTA1-F1
#
_cell.length_a   1.000
_cell.length_b   1.000
_cell.length_c   1.000
_cell.angle_alpha   90.00
_cell.angle_beta   90.00
_cell.angle_gamma   90.00
#
_symmetry.space_group_name_H-M   'P 1'
#
loop_
_entity.id
_entity.type
_entity.pdbx_description
1 polymer ?
#
loop_
_entity_poly.entity_id
_entity_poly.type
_entity_poly.pdbx_seq_one_letter_code
_entity_poly.pdbx_strand_id
1 'polypeptide(L)'
;MLTAFIFDVPGLLADVTGNEWIGAGLCWLLAAALGFVASRFDIVDRLLTPQPDQVHQVDMRAELEFFELDLSQTEGRTGVLLMVSLMEHRAVILADKGISEKLDAEVWQEVVALMIAGVKRGDLTGGMCAAIERCGSLLAAEFPLAEGDVNELHDHLIVKD
;
A
#
# COMPACT_ATOMS: atom_id res chain seq x y z
N MET A 1 -12.06 -3.93 -40.56
CA MET A 1 -11.85 -2.61 -41.20
C MET A 1 -11.12 -1.58 -40.31
N LEU A 2 -10.77 -1.89 -39.05
CA LEU A 2 -10.00 -1.00 -38.17
C LEU A 2 -8.52 -1.39 -37.99
N THR A 3 -8.10 -2.56 -38.47
CA THR A 3 -6.72 -3.06 -38.39
C THR A 3 -5.81 -2.54 -39.51
N ALA A 4 -6.36 -1.88 -40.54
CA ALA A 4 -5.59 -1.37 -41.67
C ALA A 4 -4.94 0.00 -41.42
N PHE A 5 -5.42 0.77 -40.44
CA PHE A 5 -4.92 2.14 -40.18
C PHE A 5 -3.66 2.19 -39.31
N ILE A 6 -3.37 1.15 -38.53
CA ILE A 6 -2.19 1.12 -37.65
C ILE A 6 -0.91 0.79 -38.45
N PHE A 7 -1.04 0.18 -39.63
CA PHE A 7 0.12 -0.27 -40.42
C PHE A 7 0.63 0.75 -41.45
N ASP A 8 -0.09 1.86 -41.68
CA ASP A 8 0.25 2.85 -42.72
C ASP A 8 0.82 4.17 -42.17
N VAL A 9 0.96 4.26 -40.84
CA VAL A 9 1.67 5.37 -40.18
C VAL A 9 3.14 5.49 -40.65
N PRO A 10 3.88 4.39 -40.91
CA PRO A 10 5.24 4.48 -41.44
C PRO A 10 5.31 5.10 -42.85
N GLY A 11 4.35 4.77 -43.73
CA GLY A 11 4.31 5.28 -45.11
C GLY A 11 3.97 6.77 -45.17
N LEU A 12 3.03 7.22 -44.33
CA LEU A 12 2.64 8.63 -44.24
C LEU A 12 3.80 9.53 -43.74
N LEU A 13 4.64 9.01 -42.84
CA LEU A 13 5.81 9.74 -42.30
C LEU A 13 7.01 9.70 -43.26
N ALA A 14 7.10 8.70 -44.14
CA ALA A 14 8.14 8.61 -45.16
C ALA A 14 8.00 9.71 -46.23
N ASP A 15 6.75 10.06 -46.60
CA ASP A 15 6.46 11.09 -47.61
C ASP A 15 6.79 12.52 -47.12
N VAL A 16 6.76 12.75 -45.80
CA VAL A 16 7.08 14.05 -45.16
C VAL A 16 8.58 14.24 -44.91
N THR A 17 9.36 13.16 -44.77
CA THR A 17 10.77 13.23 -44.32
C THR A 17 11.79 12.81 -45.37
N GLY A 18 11.36 12.20 -46.49
CA GLY A 18 12.23 11.78 -47.58
C GLY A 18 13.24 10.68 -47.23
N ASN A 19 13.20 10.14 -46.01
CA ASN A 19 14.09 9.07 -45.54
C ASN A 19 13.38 8.19 -44.50
N GLU A 20 13.08 6.95 -44.89
CA GLU A 20 12.35 5.96 -44.08
C GLU A 20 13.04 5.67 -42.74
N TRP A 21 14.37 5.79 -42.67
CA TRP A 21 15.15 5.57 -41.45
C TRP A 21 14.93 6.65 -40.39
N ILE A 22 14.66 7.90 -40.81
CA ILE A 22 14.41 9.01 -39.88
C ILE A 22 13.02 8.89 -39.27
N GLY A 23 12.01 8.53 -40.07
CA GLY A 23 10.65 8.27 -39.59
C GLY A 23 10.60 7.10 -38.59
N ALA A 24 11.27 6.00 -38.90
CA ALA A 24 11.36 4.85 -37.99
C ALA A 24 12.07 5.20 -36.67
N GLY A 25 13.17 5.99 -36.74
CA GLY A 25 13.87 6.47 -35.55
C GLY A 25 13.01 7.37 -34.66
N LEU A 26 12.26 8.31 -35.27
CA LEU A 26 11.36 9.20 -34.54
C LEU A 26 10.21 8.44 -33.88
N CYS A 27 9.64 7.44 -34.55
CA CYS A 27 8.62 6.57 -33.96
C CYS A 27 9.14 5.80 -32.74
N TRP A 28 10.35 5.24 -32.81
CA TRP A 28 10.98 4.58 -31.66
C TRP A 28 11.20 5.55 -30.49
N LEU A 29 11.69 6.76 -30.77
CA LEU A 29 11.89 7.77 -29.75
C LEU A 29 10.57 8.23 -29.12
N LEU A 30 9.52 8.42 -29.92
CA LEU A 30 8.19 8.77 -29.43
C LEU A 30 7.58 7.64 -28.61
N ALA A 31 7.70 6.38 -29.06
CA ALA A 31 7.22 5.22 -28.32
C ALA A 31 7.97 5.06 -26.98
N ALA A 32 9.30 5.24 -26.99
CA ALA A 32 10.12 5.20 -25.78
C ALA A 32 9.76 6.34 -24.81
N ALA A 33 9.61 7.56 -25.32
CA ALA A 33 9.20 8.72 -24.51
C ALA A 33 7.78 8.53 -23.94
N LEU A 34 6.85 8.03 -24.74
CA LEU A 34 5.48 7.75 -24.30
C LEU A 34 5.46 6.64 -23.25
N GLY A 35 6.24 5.58 -23.43
CA GLY A 35 6.41 4.51 -22.45
C GLY A 35 7.02 5.01 -21.15
N PHE A 36 8.05 5.85 -21.22
CA PHE A 36 8.71 6.46 -20.06
C PHE A 36 7.79 7.43 -19.30
N VAL A 37 6.93 8.15 -20.01
CA VAL A 37 5.92 9.01 -19.39
C VAL A 37 4.78 8.16 -18.82
N ALA A 38 4.37 7.09 -19.50
CA ALA A 38 3.33 6.18 -19.02
C ALA A 38 3.78 5.44 -17.75
N SER A 39 5.05 5.02 -17.66
CA SER A 39 5.61 4.37 -16.47
C SER A 39 5.72 5.30 -15.25
N ARG A 40 5.47 6.60 -15.40
CA ARG A 40 5.38 7.53 -14.25
C ARG A 40 4.02 7.48 -13.56
N PHE A 41 3.04 6.78 -14.13
CA PHE A 41 1.71 6.66 -13.55
C PHE A 41 1.57 5.32 -12.82
N ASP A 42 1.13 5.37 -11.57
CA ASP A 42 0.93 4.22 -10.66
C ASP A 42 0.10 3.07 -11.28
N ILE A 43 -0.74 3.40 -12.28
CA ILE A 43 -1.56 2.44 -13.02
C ILE A 43 -0.70 1.41 -13.78
N VAL A 44 0.44 1.82 -14.32
CA VAL A 44 1.31 0.96 -15.14
C VAL A 44 2.05 -0.04 -14.27
N ASP A 45 2.62 0.40 -13.15
CA ASP A 45 3.28 -0.47 -12.18
C ASP A 45 2.30 -1.48 -11.58
N ARG A 46 1.06 -1.06 -11.34
CA ARG A 46 -0.01 -1.92 -10.85
C ARG A 46 -0.44 -2.97 -11.88
N LEU A 47 -0.43 -2.65 -13.18
CA LEU A 47 -0.81 -3.59 -14.23
C LEU A 47 0.30 -4.63 -14.48
N LEU A 48 1.56 -4.23 -14.33
CA LEU A 48 2.73 -5.08 -14.58
C LEU A 48 3.10 -5.97 -13.39
N THR A 49 2.66 -5.63 -12.18
CA THR A 49 2.89 -6.44 -10.98
C THR A 49 1.72 -7.41 -10.73
N PRO A 50 1.92 -8.74 -10.80
CA PRO A 50 0.87 -9.72 -10.48
C PRO A 50 0.40 -9.61 -9.01
N GLN A 51 -0.92 -9.58 -8.80
CA GLN A 51 -1.56 -9.42 -7.47
C GLN A 51 -1.19 -10.44 -6.37
N PRO A 52 -0.83 -11.72 -6.65
CA PRO A 52 -0.53 -12.69 -5.60
C PRO A 52 0.70 -12.34 -4.76
N ASP A 53 1.73 -11.77 -5.38
CA ASP A 53 3.02 -11.49 -4.71
C ASP A 53 2.95 -10.25 -3.81
N GLN A 54 2.02 -9.34 -4.07
CA GLN A 54 1.85 -8.11 -3.28
C GLN A 54 1.31 -8.40 -1.88
N VAL A 55 0.46 -9.43 -1.71
CA VAL A 55 -0.09 -9.77 -0.38
C VAL A 55 1.02 -10.26 0.52
N HIS A 56 1.77 -11.25 0.02
CA HIS A 56 2.81 -11.88 0.81
C HIS A 56 3.95 -10.91 1.15
N GLN A 57 4.30 -10.00 0.24
CA GLN A 57 5.31 -8.99 0.51
C GLN A 57 4.87 -7.98 1.58
N VAL A 58 3.61 -7.54 1.56
CA VAL A 58 3.13 -6.60 2.59
C VAL A 58 3.02 -7.30 3.95
N ASP A 59 2.58 -8.56 3.99
CA ASP A 59 2.50 -9.34 5.22
C ASP A 59 3.89 -9.59 5.82
N MET A 60 4.87 -10.03 5.00
CA MET A 60 6.25 -10.20 5.45
C MET A 60 6.89 -8.88 5.93
N ARG A 61 6.61 -7.77 5.24
CA ARG A 61 7.06 -6.44 5.70
C ARG A 61 6.45 -6.13 7.06
N ALA A 62 5.14 -6.32 7.23
CA ALA A 62 4.48 -6.08 8.51
C ALA A 62 5.10 -6.90 9.65
N GLU A 63 5.42 -8.18 9.41
CA GLU A 63 6.07 -9.04 10.40
C GLU A 63 7.49 -8.56 10.76
N LEU A 64 8.26 -8.13 9.75
CA LEU A 64 9.59 -7.56 9.96
C LEU A 64 9.50 -6.27 10.77
N GLU A 65 8.60 -5.35 10.42
CA GLU A 65 8.37 -4.11 11.16
C GLU A 65 7.95 -4.39 12.61
N PHE A 66 7.08 -5.37 12.81
CA PHE A 66 6.63 -5.75 14.15
C PHE A 66 7.79 -6.20 15.05
N PHE A 67 8.76 -6.90 14.46
CA PHE A 67 9.98 -7.33 15.15
C PHE A 67 10.99 -6.19 15.32
N GLU A 68 11.24 -5.39 14.27
CA GLU A 68 12.19 -4.27 14.30
C GLU A 68 11.79 -3.18 15.30
N LEU A 69 10.48 -2.96 15.47
CA LEU A 69 9.94 -1.98 16.41
C LEU A 69 9.75 -2.54 17.82
N ASP A 70 10.19 -3.78 18.07
CA ASP A 70 10.09 -4.46 19.37
C ASP A 70 8.67 -4.44 19.96
N LEU A 71 7.62 -4.44 19.12
CA LEU A 71 6.21 -4.40 19.56
C LEU A 71 5.83 -5.64 20.38
N SER A 72 6.60 -6.72 20.23
CA SER A 72 6.46 -7.93 21.04
C SER A 72 7.06 -7.82 22.45
N GLN A 73 7.89 -6.81 22.74
CA GLN A 73 8.56 -6.62 24.04
C GLN A 73 7.69 -5.82 25.03
N THR A 74 6.43 -6.21 25.16
CA THR A 74 5.47 -5.65 26.15
C THR A 74 5.24 -6.68 27.25
N GLU A 75 5.08 -6.26 28.52
CA GLU A 75 4.86 -7.19 29.64
C GLU A 75 3.60 -8.05 29.42
N GLY A 76 2.57 -7.45 28.81
CA GLY A 76 1.28 -8.07 28.51
C GLY A 76 1.18 -8.77 27.15
N ARG A 77 2.20 -8.69 26.28
CA ARG A 77 2.10 -9.10 24.86
C ARG A 77 0.89 -8.43 24.19
N THR A 78 0.82 -7.11 24.33
CA THR A 78 -0.29 -6.25 23.90
C THR A 78 0.11 -5.28 22.78
N GLY A 79 1.22 -5.52 22.10
CA GLY A 79 1.62 -4.73 20.95
C GLY A 79 0.64 -4.88 19.76
N VAL A 80 0.28 -3.76 19.14
CA VAL A 80 -0.51 -3.73 17.90
C VAL A 80 0.19 -2.84 16.88
N LEU A 81 0.43 -3.38 15.69
CA LEU A 81 0.91 -2.65 14.53
C LEU A 81 -0.27 -2.33 13.61
N LEU A 82 -0.47 -1.05 13.31
CA LEU A 82 -1.35 -0.59 12.24
C LEU A 82 -0.46 -0.06 11.11
N MET A 83 -0.45 -0.75 9.97
CA MET A 83 0.38 -0.40 8.83
C MET A 83 -0.48 -0.15 7.59
N VAL A 84 -0.21 0.95 6.87
CA VAL A 84 -0.83 1.25 5.57
C VAL A 84 0.24 1.35 4.52
N SER A 85 0.19 0.46 3.53
CA SER A 85 1.04 0.51 2.35
C SER A 85 0.34 1.27 1.23
N LEU A 86 0.85 2.46 0.94
CA LEU A 86 0.25 3.37 -0.05
C LEU A 86 0.45 2.88 -1.49
N MET A 87 1.57 2.24 -1.80
CA MET A 87 1.84 1.72 -3.14
C MET A 87 0.91 0.55 -3.50
N GLU A 88 0.69 -0.38 -2.55
CA GLU A 88 -0.17 -1.54 -2.74
C GLU A 88 -1.64 -1.26 -2.38
N HIS A 89 -1.97 -0.05 -1.89
CA HIS A 89 -3.30 0.34 -1.39
C HIS A 89 -3.85 -0.67 -0.36
N ARG A 90 -2.97 -1.19 0.51
CA ARG A 90 -3.30 -2.20 1.51
C ARG A 90 -3.11 -1.66 2.90
N ALA A 91 -3.95 -2.11 3.82
CA ALA A 91 -3.77 -1.89 5.24
C ALA A 91 -3.68 -3.25 5.94
N VAL A 92 -2.72 -3.38 6.85
CA VAL A 92 -2.46 -4.58 7.63
C VAL A 92 -2.50 -4.20 9.10
N ILE A 93 -3.12 -5.07 9.91
CA ILE A 93 -3.07 -4.99 11.36
C ILE A 93 -2.44 -6.27 11.86
N LEU A 94 -1.37 -6.15 12.64
CA LEU A 94 -0.79 -7.26 13.38
C LEU A 94 -0.97 -7.01 14.86
N ALA A 95 -1.47 -7.99 15.58
CA ALA A 95 -1.59 -7.97 17.02
C ALA A 95 -0.72 -9.07 17.62
N ASP A 96 -0.08 -8.79 18.75
CA ASP A 96 0.67 -9.80 19.48
C ASP A 96 -0.25 -10.90 20.04
N LYS A 97 0.36 -11.99 20.51
CA LYS A 97 -0.33 -13.19 20.97
C LYS A 97 -1.33 -12.92 22.10
N GLY A 98 -0.98 -12.06 23.05
CA GLY A 98 -1.86 -11.75 24.19
C GLY A 98 -3.21 -11.20 23.72
N ILE A 99 -3.19 -10.37 22.68
CA ILE A 99 -4.39 -9.80 22.06
C ILE A 99 -5.09 -10.82 21.15
N SER A 100 -4.33 -11.54 20.32
CA SER A 100 -4.90 -12.52 19.39
C SER A 100 -5.60 -13.70 20.08
N GLU A 101 -5.28 -13.98 21.34
CA GLU A 101 -5.97 -15.00 22.15
C GLU A 101 -7.33 -14.53 22.68
N LYS A 102 -7.56 -13.21 22.77
CA LYS A 102 -8.80 -12.62 23.32
C LYS A 102 -9.72 -12.00 22.27
N LEU A 103 -9.16 -11.48 21.18
CA LEU A 103 -9.91 -10.79 20.13
C LEU A 103 -9.85 -11.55 18.81
N ASP A 104 -11.03 -11.87 18.27
CA ASP A 104 -11.18 -12.58 17.00
C ASP A 104 -10.70 -11.75 15.80
N ALA A 105 -10.27 -12.47 14.76
CA ALA A 105 -9.80 -11.87 13.50
C ALA A 105 -10.83 -10.94 12.84
N GLU A 106 -12.12 -11.21 13.02
CA GLU A 106 -13.23 -10.42 12.45
C GLU A 106 -13.30 -9.01 13.02
N VAL A 107 -12.91 -8.82 14.27
CA VAL A 107 -12.89 -7.51 14.93
C VAL A 107 -11.92 -6.55 14.22
N TRP A 108 -10.79 -7.06 13.76
CA TRP A 108 -9.77 -6.28 13.05
C TRP A 108 -10.22 -5.86 11.65
N GLN A 109 -11.16 -6.59 11.03
CA GLN A 109 -11.69 -6.21 9.72
C GLN A 109 -12.39 -4.86 9.75
N GLU A 110 -13.07 -4.52 10.85
CA GLU A 110 -13.70 -3.21 11.03
C GLU A 110 -12.66 -2.09 11.06
N VAL A 111 -11.56 -2.30 11.78
CA VAL A 111 -10.46 -1.32 11.88
C VAL A 111 -9.77 -1.14 10.53
N VAL A 112 -9.51 -2.24 9.83
CA VAL A 112 -8.96 -2.20 8.45
C VAL A 112 -9.89 -1.44 7.52
N ALA A 113 -11.20 -1.65 7.63
CA ALA A 113 -12.18 -0.95 6.81
C ALA A 113 -12.17 0.57 7.04
N LEU A 114 -11.96 1.04 8.27
CA LEU A 114 -11.83 2.47 8.59
C LEU A 114 -10.62 3.09 7.91
N MET A 115 -9.45 2.43 7.99
CA MET A 115 -8.23 2.89 7.32
C MET A 115 -8.41 2.96 5.80
N ILE A 116 -8.94 1.90 5.19
CA ILE A 116 -9.19 1.82 3.75
C ILE A 116 -10.19 2.91 3.31
N ALA A 117 -11.23 3.16 4.12
CA ALA A 117 -12.21 4.20 3.80
C ALA A 117 -11.58 5.59 3.84
N GLY A 118 -10.64 5.87 4.76
CA GLY A 118 -9.86 7.10 4.78
C GLY A 118 -9.00 7.27 3.52
N VAL A 119 -8.23 6.24 3.17
CA VAL A 119 -7.41 6.21 1.93
C VAL A 119 -8.28 6.49 0.70
N LYS A 120 -9.43 5.83 0.57
CA LYS A 120 -10.35 6.02 -0.57
C LYS A 120 -10.92 7.44 -0.68
N ARG A 121 -11.06 8.16 0.45
CA ARG A 121 -11.55 9.55 0.48
C ARG A 121 -10.43 10.59 0.32
N GLY A 122 -9.17 10.17 0.25
CA GLY A 122 -8.01 11.07 0.31
C GLY A 122 -7.78 11.66 1.71
N ASP A 123 -8.41 11.09 2.74
CA ASP A 123 -8.30 11.49 4.14
C ASP A 123 -7.68 10.35 4.95
N LEU A 124 -6.38 10.13 4.74
CA LEU A 124 -5.62 9.10 5.44
C LEU A 124 -5.56 9.39 6.94
N THR A 125 -5.34 10.65 7.33
CA THR A 125 -5.25 11.06 8.72
C THR A 125 -6.53 10.74 9.47
N GLY A 126 -7.70 11.12 8.95
CA GLY A 126 -8.98 10.80 9.57
C GLY A 126 -9.25 9.30 9.62
N GLY A 127 -8.87 8.55 8.57
CA GLY A 127 -8.94 7.08 8.57
C GLY A 127 -8.10 6.43 9.67
N MET A 128 -6.87 6.91 9.87
CA MET A 128 -5.97 6.39 10.91
C MET A 128 -6.42 6.77 12.31
N CYS A 129 -6.83 8.02 12.55
CA CYS A 129 -7.36 8.44 13.86
C CYS A 129 -8.57 7.59 14.26
N ALA A 130 -9.52 7.39 13.33
CA ALA A 130 -10.69 6.55 13.58
C ALA A 130 -10.32 5.08 13.86
N ALA A 131 -9.33 4.55 13.16
CA ALA A 131 -8.81 3.20 13.39
C ALA A 131 -8.16 3.07 14.78
N ILE A 132 -7.33 4.03 15.19
CA ILE A 132 -6.69 4.07 16.50
C ILE A 132 -7.73 4.17 17.62
N GLU A 133 -8.73 5.04 17.48
CA GLU A 133 -9.83 5.17 18.45
C GLU A 133 -10.63 3.86 18.59
N ARG A 134 -10.89 3.19 17.45
CA ARG A 134 -11.59 1.90 17.45
C ARG A 134 -10.73 0.81 18.12
N CYS A 135 -9.45 0.72 17.79
CA CYS A 135 -8.51 -0.19 18.44
C CYS A 135 -8.47 0.03 19.95
N GLY A 136 -8.31 1.27 20.41
CA GLY A 136 -8.28 1.60 21.82
C GLY A 136 -9.58 1.19 22.53
N SER A 137 -10.73 1.39 21.90
CA SER A 137 -12.03 0.97 22.45
C SER A 137 -12.16 -0.56 22.59
N LEU A 138 -11.63 -1.32 21.63
CA LEU A 138 -11.64 -2.77 21.66
C LEU A 138 -10.69 -3.32 22.72
N LEU A 139 -9.49 -2.75 22.83
CA LEU A 139 -8.49 -3.16 23.82
C LEU A 139 -8.94 -2.81 25.23
N ALA A 140 -9.56 -1.65 25.44
CA ALA A 140 -10.02 -1.23 26.77
C ALA A 140 -11.06 -2.16 27.39
N ALA A 141 -11.81 -2.92 26.59
CA ALA A 141 -12.79 -3.89 27.08
C ALA A 141 -12.11 -5.15 27.66
N GLU A 142 -11.03 -5.62 27.03
CA GLU A 142 -10.36 -6.90 27.34
C GLU A 142 -9.06 -6.75 28.16
N PHE A 143 -8.50 -5.54 28.15
CA PHE A 143 -7.25 -5.14 28.81
C PHE A 143 -7.48 -3.83 29.58
N PRO A 144 -8.14 -3.88 30.75
CA PRO A 144 -8.33 -2.71 31.58
C PRO A 144 -6.98 -2.19 32.08
N LEU A 145 -6.86 -0.86 32.17
CA LEU A 145 -5.65 -0.19 32.65
C LEU A 145 -5.33 -0.64 34.09
N ALA A 146 -4.13 -1.17 34.30
CA ALA A 146 -3.67 -1.60 35.61
C ALA A 146 -3.16 -0.40 36.44
N GLU A 147 -3.20 -0.52 37.78
CA GLU A 147 -2.54 0.47 38.64
C GLU A 147 -1.02 0.42 38.40
N GLY A 148 -0.45 1.54 37.97
CA GLY A 148 0.98 1.65 37.66
C GLY A 148 1.35 1.33 36.21
N ASP A 149 0.36 1.24 35.31
CA ASP A 149 0.60 1.11 33.87
C ASP A 149 1.53 2.23 33.36
N VAL A 150 2.53 1.84 32.58
CA VAL A 150 3.54 2.74 32.01
C VAL A 150 3.48 2.65 30.50
N ASN A 151 3.85 3.75 29.83
CA ASN A 151 3.92 3.71 28.37
C ASN A 151 5.13 2.88 27.92
N GLU A 152 4.89 1.64 27.48
CA GLU A 152 5.90 0.69 27.00
C GLU A 152 6.37 1.00 25.57
N LEU A 153 5.57 1.71 24.76
CA LEU A 153 5.82 1.96 23.34
C LEU A 153 5.77 3.47 23.00
N HIS A 154 6.68 3.96 22.16
CA HIS A 154 6.72 5.38 21.84
C HIS A 154 5.59 5.83 20.89
N ASP A 155 4.83 6.86 21.27
CA ASP A 155 3.76 7.45 20.46
C ASP A 155 4.29 8.33 19.31
N HIS A 156 4.75 7.72 18.22
CA HIS A 156 5.20 8.45 17.04
C HIS A 156 4.79 7.78 15.73
N LEU A 157 4.52 8.61 14.71
CA LEU A 157 4.26 8.12 13.36
C LEU A 157 5.59 7.73 12.71
N ILE A 158 5.65 6.49 12.23
CA ILE A 158 6.79 5.97 11.48
C ILE A 158 6.42 6.02 10.00
N VAL A 159 7.19 6.76 9.22
CA VAL A 159 7.07 6.84 7.77
C VAL A 159 8.31 6.17 7.17
N LYS A 160 8.11 5.12 6.38
CA LYS A 160 9.17 4.46 5.61
C LYS A 160 8.98 4.78 4.13
N ASP A 161 10.08 5.17 3.48
CA ASP A 161 10.15 5.52 2.05
C ASP A 161 10.36 4.28 1.16
#